data_AF-A0A813EVA0-F1
#
_entry.id   AF-A0A813EVA0-F1
#
_cell.length_a   1.000
_cell.length_b   1.000
_cell.length_c   1.000
_cell.angle_alpha   90.00
_cell.angle_beta   90.00
_cell.angle_gamma   90.00
#
_symmetry.space_group_name_H-M   'P 1'
#
loop_
_entity.id
_entity.type
_entity.pdbx_description
1 polymer ?
#
loop_
_entity_poly.entity_id
_entity_poly.type
_entity_poly.pdbx_seq_one_letter_code
_entity_poly.pdbx_strand_id
1 'polypeptide(L)'
;MAPLPLPDAYDPVTDTGRWTYLGLLGEGGLAVVHRALDVTGRHDGEVALKVLRSTAQPVHAFELHREAQWSLTRLHNEQHPKFDASGSSIFARYLEDHSGFDCLEVPLVVPSGNSQAVFEARRKRLEADGFDWSKLQGQFSKSRPYVVMELVEGK
;
A
#
# COMPACT_ATOMS: atom_id res chain seq x y z
N MET A 1 -15.00 -19.25 11.75
CA MET A 1 -13.62 -18.71 11.67
C MET A 1 -13.65 -17.30 12.22
N ALA A 2 -12.84 -16.99 13.23
CA ALA A 2 -12.71 -15.60 13.69
C ALA A 2 -12.10 -14.75 12.55
N PRO A 3 -12.52 -13.47 12.39
CA PRO A 3 -11.87 -12.58 11.44
C PRO A 3 -10.39 -12.45 11.82
N LEU A 4 -9.51 -12.54 10.82
CA LEU A 4 -8.09 -12.31 11.05
C LEU A 4 -7.86 -10.88 11.56
N PRO A 5 -6.91 -10.68 12.49
CA PRO A 5 -6.61 -9.36 13.03
C PRO A 5 -6.25 -8.39 11.90
N LEU A 6 -6.68 -7.14 12.03
CA LEU A 6 -6.36 -6.05 11.11
C LEU A 6 -4.86 -5.71 11.22
N PRO A 7 -4.18 -5.39 10.10
CA PRO A 7 -2.75 -5.10 10.14
C PRO A 7 -2.47 -3.86 10.98
N ASP A 8 -1.44 -3.94 11.82
CA ASP A 8 -0.97 -2.88 12.71
C ASP A 8 -2.09 -2.19 13.52
N ALA A 9 -3.14 -2.94 13.88
CA ALA A 9 -4.18 -2.45 14.78
C ALA A 9 -3.56 -2.09 16.13
N TYR A 10 -3.85 -0.89 16.61
CA TYR A 10 -3.34 -0.42 17.90
C TYR A 10 -4.00 -1.17 19.06
N ASP A 11 -3.19 -1.68 19.96
CA ASP A 11 -3.58 -2.29 21.22
C ASP A 11 -3.11 -1.41 22.39
N PRO A 12 -4.03 -0.75 23.12
CA PRO A 12 -3.68 0.12 24.25
C PRO A 12 -3.14 -0.63 25.47
N VAL A 13 -3.34 -1.95 25.57
CA VAL A 13 -2.85 -2.74 26.70
C VAL A 13 -1.36 -3.02 26.56
N THR A 14 -0.93 -3.34 25.35
CA THR A 14 0.48 -3.64 25.04
C THR A 14 1.24 -2.43 24.51
N ASP A 15 0.54 -1.34 24.19
CA ASP A 15 1.05 -0.17 23.49
C ASP A 15 1.78 -0.54 22.19
N THR A 16 1.17 -1.46 21.42
CA THR A 16 1.69 -1.93 20.14
C THR A 16 0.73 -1.68 18.98
N GLY A 17 1.25 -1.62 17.76
CA GLY A 17 0.47 -1.26 16.57
C GLY A 17 0.41 0.26 16.35
N ARG A 18 -0.42 0.70 15.41
CA ARG A 18 -0.48 2.10 14.95
C ARG A 18 -1.89 2.60 14.68
N TRP A 19 -2.77 1.73 14.19
CA TRP A 19 -4.05 2.17 13.64
C TRP A 19 -5.19 1.92 14.62
N THR A 20 -5.87 2.98 15.02
CA THR A 20 -7.21 2.85 15.60
C THR A 20 -8.23 2.78 14.47
N TYR A 21 -8.73 1.58 14.20
CA TYR A 21 -9.75 1.35 13.16
C TYR A 21 -11.12 1.87 13.62
N LEU A 22 -11.69 2.79 12.85
CA LEU A 22 -12.95 3.49 13.18
C LEU A 22 -14.17 2.88 12.48
N GLY A 23 -13.99 2.18 11.36
CA GLY A 23 -15.10 1.59 10.64
C GLY A 23 -14.74 1.08 9.26
N LEU A 24 -15.72 0.46 8.61
CA LEU A 24 -15.64 0.00 7.23
C LEU A 24 -16.11 1.12 6.29
N LEU A 25 -15.32 1.43 5.26
CA LEU A 25 -15.69 2.38 4.20
C LEU A 25 -16.21 1.65 2.95
N GLY A 26 -15.64 0.49 2.63
CA GLY A 26 -16.03 -0.28 1.46
C GLY A 26 -15.36 -1.63 1.38
N GLU A 27 -15.97 -2.54 0.63
CA GLU A 27 -15.53 -3.92 0.50
C GLU A 27 -15.50 -4.33 -0.97
N GLY A 28 -14.33 -4.78 -1.44
CA GLY A 28 -14.14 -5.31 -2.78
C GLY A 28 -13.77 -6.79 -2.76
N GLY A 29 -13.61 -7.39 -3.94
CA GLY A 29 -13.24 -8.82 -4.05
C GLY A 29 -11.90 -9.16 -3.40
N LEU A 30 -10.91 -8.28 -3.50
CA LEU A 30 -9.52 -8.53 -3.05
C LEU A 30 -9.10 -7.72 -1.83
N ALA A 31 -9.79 -6.62 -1.52
CA ALA A 31 -9.42 -5.70 -0.47
C ALA A 31 -10.63 -5.16 0.29
N VAL A 32 -10.37 -4.70 1.50
CA VAL A 32 -11.35 -4.02 2.37
C VAL A 32 -10.76 -2.66 2.72
N VAL A 33 -11.56 -1.60 2.60
CA VAL A 33 -11.16 -0.24 2.93
C VAL A 33 -11.74 0.15 4.28
N HIS A 34 -10.87 0.52 5.20
CA HIS A 34 -11.25 0.95 6.55
C HIS A 34 -10.93 2.42 6.78
N ARG A 35 -11.75 3.07 7.60
CA ARG A 35 -11.44 4.38 8.19
C ARG A 35 -10.57 4.15 9.43
N ALA A 36 -9.52 4.94 9.62
CA ALA A 36 -8.63 4.80 10.78
C ALA A 36 -8.01 6.12 11.24
N LEU A 37 -7.54 6.15 12.48
CA LEU A 37 -6.68 7.20 13.05
C LEU A 37 -5.27 6.67 13.26
N ASP A 38 -4.28 7.53 13.05
CA ASP A 38 -2.88 7.27 13.33
C ASP A 38 -2.53 7.65 14.77
N VAL A 39 -2.30 6.65 15.65
CA VAL A 39 -1.95 6.95 17.05
C VAL A 39 -0.56 7.54 17.22
N THR A 40 0.30 7.42 16.19
CA THR A 40 1.66 7.97 16.24
C THR A 40 1.69 9.46 15.92
N GLY A 41 0.59 10.02 15.40
CA GLY A 41 0.51 11.41 14.97
C GLY A 41 1.31 11.72 13.69
N ARG A 42 1.73 10.72 12.91
CA ARG A 42 2.41 10.96 11.63
C ARG A 42 1.45 11.52 10.57
N HIS A 43 0.18 11.13 10.60
CA HIS A 43 -0.88 11.73 9.77
C HIS A 43 -1.85 12.53 10.64
N ASP A 44 -2.14 13.75 10.20
CA ASP A 44 -3.17 14.58 10.83
C ASP A 44 -4.55 14.12 10.37
N GLY A 45 -5.42 13.84 11.35
CA GLY A 45 -6.79 13.43 11.09
C GLY A 45 -6.93 11.96 10.68
N GLU A 46 -8.02 11.67 9.96
CA GLU A 46 -8.39 10.31 9.59
C GLU A 46 -7.89 9.94 8.21
N VAL A 47 -7.56 8.66 8.06
CA VAL A 47 -7.06 8.07 6.82
C VAL A 47 -7.95 6.91 6.38
N ALA A 48 -7.81 6.53 5.12
CA ALA A 48 -8.35 5.30 4.57
C ALA A 48 -7.24 4.24 4.45
N LEU A 49 -7.45 3.07 5.04
CA LEU A 49 -6.56 1.91 4.95
C LEU A 49 -7.16 0.89 3.99
N LYS A 50 -6.55 0.67 2.83
CA LYS A 50 -6.95 -0.39 1.89
C LYS A 50 -6.12 -1.64 2.20
N VAL A 51 -6.77 -2.61 2.84
CA VAL A 51 -6.16 -3.83 3.38
C VAL A 51 -6.51 -5.01 2.49
N LEU A 52 -5.51 -5.75 2.02
CA LEU A 52 -5.77 -6.98 1.26
C LEU A 52 -6.39 -8.06 2.15
N ARG A 53 -7.24 -8.88 1.54
CA ARG A 53 -7.76 -10.08 2.19
C ARG A 53 -6.65 -11.10 2.38
N SER A 54 -6.81 -11.99 3.35
CA SER A 54 -5.87 -13.09 3.60
C SER A 54 -5.77 -14.11 2.46
N THR A 55 -6.77 -14.15 1.59
CA THR A 55 -6.78 -14.99 0.38
C THR A 55 -6.02 -14.35 -0.79
N ALA A 56 -5.58 -13.10 -0.65
CA ALA A 56 -4.85 -12.40 -1.69
C ALA A 56 -3.53 -13.10 -2.01
N GLN A 57 -3.24 -13.21 -3.30
CA GLN A 57 -1.99 -13.77 -3.81
C GLN A 57 -0.93 -12.68 -3.92
N PRO A 58 0.36 -13.06 -4.02
CA PRO A 58 1.47 -12.12 -4.22
C PRO A 58 1.24 -11.11 -5.35
N VAL A 59 0.60 -11.53 -6.45
CA VAL A 59 0.25 -10.63 -7.57
C VAL A 59 -0.67 -9.50 -7.14
N HIS A 60 -1.66 -9.74 -6.27
CA HIS A 60 -2.57 -8.70 -5.79
C HIS A 60 -1.85 -7.72 -4.85
N ALA A 61 -0.91 -8.21 -4.05
CA ALA A 61 -0.04 -7.35 -3.24
C ALA A 61 0.84 -6.47 -4.13
N PHE A 62 1.33 -7.00 -5.25
CA PHE A 62 2.08 -6.21 -6.22
C PHE A 62 1.21 -5.19 -6.96
N GLU A 63 -0.02 -5.55 -7.32
CA GLU A 63 -0.96 -4.60 -7.93
C GLU A 63 -1.24 -3.42 -6.98
N LEU A 64 -1.42 -3.70 -5.68
CA LEU A 64 -1.59 -2.67 -4.66
C LEU A 64 -0.34 -1.80 -4.49
N HIS A 65 0.85 -2.41 -4.46
CA HIS A 65 2.14 -1.71 -4.47
C HIS A 65 2.25 -0.78 -5.68
N ARG A 66 1.95 -1.30 -6.88
CA ARG A 66 2.03 -0.55 -8.14
C ARG A 66 1.08 0.64 -8.13
N GLU A 67 -0.14 0.46 -7.66
CA GLU A 67 -1.14 1.53 -7.50
C GLU A 67 -0.61 2.64 -6.57
N ALA A 68 -0.06 2.26 -5.41
CA ALA A 68 0.52 3.19 -4.45
C ALA A 68 1.72 3.96 -5.01
N GLN A 69 2.68 3.25 -5.60
CA GLN A 69 3.88 3.85 -6.19
C GLN A 69 3.55 4.77 -7.35
N TRP A 70 2.52 4.47 -8.16
CA TRP A 70 2.07 5.37 -9.21
C TRP A 70 1.51 6.67 -8.63
N SER A 71 0.68 6.58 -7.58
CA SER A 71 0.19 7.75 -6.87
C SER A 71 1.35 8.59 -6.31
N LEU A 72 2.24 7.96 -5.54
CA LEU A 72 3.32 8.63 -4.80
C LEU A 72 4.38 9.25 -5.71
N THR A 73 4.76 8.57 -6.80
CA THR A 73 5.91 8.98 -7.61
C THR A 73 5.52 9.75 -8.88
N ARG A 74 4.25 9.65 -9.30
CA ARG A 74 3.74 10.28 -10.53
C ARG A 74 2.56 11.19 -10.22
N LEU A 75 1.38 10.62 -9.95
CA LEU A 75 0.11 11.35 -9.97
C LEU A 75 0.08 12.49 -8.95
N HIS A 76 0.52 12.24 -7.72
CA HIS A 76 0.53 13.23 -6.64
C HIS A 76 1.92 13.80 -6.35
N ASN A 77 2.86 13.63 -7.29
CA ASN A 77 4.20 14.17 -7.15
C ASN A 77 4.30 15.54 -7.82
N GLU A 78 4.22 16.60 -7.02
CA GLU A 78 4.28 18.00 -7.50
C GLU A 78 5.59 18.36 -8.22
N GLN A 79 6.66 17.59 -7.98
CA GLN A 79 7.95 17.78 -8.62
C GLN A 79 8.04 17.05 -9.98
N HIS A 80 7.05 16.23 -10.32
CA HIS A 80 7.05 15.50 -11.58
C HIS A 80 6.75 16.46 -12.75
N PRO A 81 7.52 16.43 -13.87
CA PRO A 81 7.34 17.38 -14.98
C PRO A 81 5.97 17.36 -15.67
N LYS A 82 5.18 16.31 -15.42
CA LYS A 82 3.82 16.12 -15.95
C LYS A 82 2.74 16.18 -14.85
N PHE A 83 3.06 16.72 -13.69
CA PHE A 83 2.09 16.88 -12.62
C PHE A 83 0.96 17.81 -13.04
N ASP A 84 -0.28 17.41 -12.78
CA ASP A 84 -1.49 18.20 -13.03
C ASP A 84 -2.31 18.22 -11.73
N ALA A 85 -2.24 19.33 -11.00
CA ALA A 85 -2.96 19.48 -9.74
C ALA A 85 -4.47 19.27 -9.90
N SER A 86 -5.06 19.75 -11.01
CA SER A 86 -6.50 19.63 -11.24
C SER A 86 -6.88 18.18 -11.51
N GLY A 87 -6.17 17.51 -12.43
CA GLY A 87 -6.41 16.10 -12.74
C GLY A 87 -6.17 15.18 -11.56
N SER A 88 -5.10 15.42 -10.78
CA SER A 88 -4.77 14.60 -9.62
C SER A 88 -5.78 14.73 -8.49
N SER A 89 -6.38 15.92 -8.28
CA SER A 89 -7.38 16.15 -7.23
C SER A 89 -8.65 15.31 -7.33
N ILE A 90 -8.86 14.63 -8.46
CA ILE A 90 -10.01 13.73 -8.70
C ILE A 90 -9.77 12.36 -8.04
N PHE A 91 -8.52 12.00 -7.77
CA PHE A 91 -8.13 10.71 -7.23
C PHE A 91 -7.68 10.86 -5.77
N ALA A 92 -7.93 9.83 -4.96
CA ALA A 92 -7.41 9.78 -3.62
C ALA A 92 -5.88 9.63 -3.63
N ARG A 93 -5.19 10.46 -2.86
CA ARG A 93 -3.74 10.38 -2.67
C ARG A 93 -3.36 9.24 -1.75
N TYR A 94 -2.41 8.43 -2.21
CA TYR A 94 -1.72 7.47 -1.38
C TYR A 94 -0.65 8.19 -0.57
N LEU A 95 -0.55 7.82 0.72
CA LEU A 95 0.33 8.43 1.70
C LEU A 95 1.48 7.49 2.06
N GLU A 96 1.21 6.18 2.16
CA GLU A 96 2.21 5.17 2.51
C GLU A 96 1.91 3.82 1.83
N ASP A 97 2.98 3.06 1.61
CA ASP A 97 2.94 1.73 1.01
C ASP A 97 3.46 0.68 2.00
N HIS A 98 2.57 -0.20 2.46
CA HIS A 98 2.87 -1.33 3.36
C HIS A 98 2.56 -2.66 2.67
N SER A 99 2.74 -2.71 1.35
CA SER A 99 2.54 -3.92 0.56
C SER A 99 3.61 -5.01 0.80
N GLY A 100 4.73 -4.62 1.41
CA GLY A 100 5.89 -5.47 1.68
C GLY A 100 6.90 -5.57 0.53
N PHE A 101 6.62 -4.97 -0.63
CA PHE A 101 7.51 -5.06 -1.80
C PHE A 101 8.80 -4.27 -1.66
N ASP A 102 8.81 -3.20 -0.87
CA ASP A 102 10.03 -2.42 -0.61
C ASP A 102 11.09 -3.23 0.14
N CYS A 103 10.67 -4.20 0.96
CA CYS A 103 11.54 -5.06 1.76
C CYS A 103 11.88 -6.39 1.08
N LEU A 104 11.34 -6.69 -0.11
CA LEU A 104 11.68 -7.94 -0.79
C LEU A 104 13.13 -7.90 -1.25
N GLU A 105 13.90 -8.90 -0.80
CA GLU A 105 15.24 -9.24 -1.31
C GLU A 105 15.13 -9.83 -2.72
N VAL A 106 14.56 -9.08 -3.66
CA VAL A 106 14.73 -9.39 -5.07
C VAL A 106 16.09 -8.82 -5.46
N PRO A 107 17.11 -9.64 -5.77
CA PRO A 107 18.39 -9.11 -6.21
C PRO A 107 18.16 -8.30 -7.48
N LEU A 108 18.27 -6.98 -7.34
CA LEU A 108 18.18 -6.00 -8.41
C LEU A 108 19.55 -5.33 -8.48
N VAL A 109 20.27 -5.55 -9.58
CA VAL A 109 21.46 -4.76 -9.89
C VAL A 109 20.96 -3.44 -10.48
N VAL A 110 20.65 -2.48 -9.61
CA VAL A 110 20.34 -1.11 -10.02
C VAL A 110 21.47 -0.23 -9.50
N PRO A 111 22.07 0.65 -10.32
CA PRO A 111 22.97 1.68 -9.83
C PRO A 111 22.25 2.47 -8.73
N SER A 112 22.86 2.49 -7.55
CA SER A 112 22.27 3.03 -6.32
C SER A 112 21.82 4.49 -6.49
N GLY A 113 20.61 4.79 -6.00
CA GLY A 113 20.21 6.17 -5.68
C GLY A 113 18.83 6.62 -6.17
N ASN A 114 18.24 5.99 -7.17
CA ASN A 114 16.94 6.41 -7.70
C ASN A 114 15.84 5.38 -7.40
N SER A 115 14.98 5.67 -6.41
CA SER A 115 13.84 4.84 -6.00
C SER A 115 12.89 4.52 -7.15
N GLN A 116 12.70 5.45 -8.09
CA GLN A 116 11.88 5.25 -9.27
C GLN A 116 12.51 4.25 -10.25
N ALA A 117 13.84 4.31 -10.43
CA ALA A 117 14.54 3.35 -11.28
C ALA A 117 14.48 1.92 -10.68
N VAL A 118 14.58 1.81 -9.35
CA VAL A 118 14.41 0.55 -8.62
C VAL A 118 12.99 0.00 -8.82
N PHE A 119 11.96 0.85 -8.65
CA PHE A 119 10.57 0.46 -8.87
C PHE A 119 10.32 -0.03 -10.30
N GLU A 120 10.75 0.71 -11.32
CA GLU A 120 10.54 0.32 -12.73
C GLU A 120 11.28 -0.97 -13.09
N ALA A 121 12.50 -1.17 -12.59
CA ALA A 121 13.24 -2.41 -12.78
C ALA A 121 12.52 -3.60 -12.13
N ARG A 122 12.00 -3.42 -10.90
CA ARG A 122 11.20 -4.42 -10.19
C ARG A 122 9.92 -4.74 -10.95
N ARG A 123 9.18 -3.72 -11.38
CA ARG A 123 7.96 -3.86 -12.17
C ARG A 123 8.18 -4.65 -13.45
N LYS A 124 9.18 -4.27 -14.25
CA LYS A 124 9.53 -4.99 -15.49
C LYS A 124 9.80 -6.47 -15.27
N ARG A 125 10.44 -6.83 -14.14
CA ARG A 125 10.74 -8.22 -13.80
C ARG A 125 9.49 -9.00 -13.36
N LEU A 126 8.68 -8.39 -12.49
CA LEU A 126 7.49 -9.04 -11.91
C LEU A 126 6.34 -9.13 -12.92
N GLU A 127 6.25 -8.20 -13.86
CA GLU A 127 5.23 -8.19 -14.93
C GLU A 127 5.67 -8.93 -16.20
N ALA A 128 6.82 -9.61 -16.21
CA ALA A 128 7.25 -10.38 -17.37
C ALA A 128 6.34 -11.61 -17.59
N ASP A 129 6.04 -11.94 -18.86
CA ASP A 129 5.09 -12.99 -19.29
C ASP A 129 5.37 -14.42 -18.76
N GLY A 130 6.49 -14.64 -18.07
CA GLY A 130 6.84 -15.92 -17.45
C GLY A 130 7.19 -15.81 -15.96
N PHE A 131 6.88 -14.69 -15.31
CA PHE A 131 7.18 -14.54 -13.89
C PHE A 131 6.30 -15.47 -13.05
N ASP A 132 6.96 -16.34 -12.29
CA ASP A 132 6.30 -17.29 -11.39
C ASP A 132 6.05 -16.63 -10.02
N TRP A 133 4.82 -16.15 -9.84
CA TRP A 133 4.35 -15.53 -8.60
C TRP A 133 4.39 -16.44 -7.38
N SER A 134 4.40 -17.77 -7.56
CA SER A 134 4.48 -18.71 -6.43
C SER A 134 5.81 -18.58 -5.68
N LYS A 135 6.87 -18.11 -6.34
CA LYS A 135 8.18 -17.85 -5.73
C LYS A 135 8.14 -16.81 -4.61
N LEU A 136 7.14 -15.94 -4.61
CA LEU A 136 6.94 -14.91 -3.59
C LEU A 136 5.98 -15.37 -2.47
N GLN A 137 5.41 -16.58 -2.56
CA GLN A 137 4.59 -17.10 -1.48
C GLN A 137 5.44 -17.26 -0.20
N GLY A 138 4.91 -16.79 0.92
CA GLY A 138 5.60 -16.81 2.21
C GLY A 138 6.69 -15.74 2.40
N GLN A 139 6.98 -14.91 1.39
CA GLN A 139 7.93 -13.80 1.53
C GLN A 139 7.29 -12.53 2.12
N PHE A 140 5.96 -12.44 2.11
CA PHE A 140 5.25 -11.33 2.76
C PHE A 140 5.26 -11.53 4.28
N SER A 141 5.31 -10.41 5.01
CA SER A 141 5.27 -10.40 6.48
C SER A 141 4.04 -11.16 7.00
N LYS A 142 4.07 -11.50 8.30
CA LYS A 142 2.88 -12.06 8.97
C LYS A 142 1.67 -11.11 8.94
N SER A 143 1.89 -9.82 8.68
CA SER A 143 0.83 -8.82 8.54
C SER A 143 0.28 -8.80 7.11
N ARG A 144 -1.03 -8.58 6.97
CA ARG A 144 -1.68 -8.46 5.67
C ARG A 144 -1.18 -7.20 4.96
N PRO A 145 -0.83 -7.27 3.65
CA PRO A 145 -0.44 -6.10 2.87
C PRO A 145 -1.53 -5.03 2.89
N TYR A 146 -1.13 -3.78 3.06
CA TYR A 146 -2.04 -2.65 3.03
C TYR A 146 -1.36 -1.38 2.53
N VAL A 147 -2.15 -0.34 2.28
CA VAL A 147 -1.70 1.01 1.93
C VAL A 147 -2.47 2.02 2.73
N VAL A 148 -1.85 3.18 2.95
CA VAL A 148 -2.49 4.32 3.60
C VAL A 148 -2.85 5.33 2.52
N MET A 149 -4.09 5.81 2.54
CA MET A 149 -4.61 6.80 1.61
C MET A 149 -5.25 7.94 2.40
N GLU A 150 -5.29 9.13 1.82
CA GLU A 150 -6.10 10.21 2.37
C GLU A 150 -7.58 9.79 2.39
N LEU A 151 -8.30 10.23 3.41
CA LEU A 151 -9.74 10.06 3.46
C LEU A 151 -10.40 11.16 2.62
N VAL A 152 -10.98 10.79 1.49
CA VAL A 152 -11.76 11.71 0.66
C VAL A 152 -13.23 11.58 1.06
N GLU A 153 -13.78 12.64 1.65
CA GLU A 153 -15.22 12.72 1.89
C GLU A 153 -15.93 13.00 0.57
N GLY A 154 -16.94 12.18 0.24
CA GLY A 154 -17.80 12.44 -0.92
C GLY A 154 -18.51 13.77 -0.73
N LYS A 155 -18.42 14.64 -1.74
CA LYS A 155 -19.20 15.90 -1.79
C LYS A 155 -20.63 15.65 -2.26
#